data_AF-A0A815V528-F1
#
_entry.id   AF-A0A815V528-F1
#
_cell.length_a   1.000
_cell.length_b   1.000
_cell.length_c   1.000
_cell.angle_alpha   90.00
_cell.angle_beta   90.00
_cell.angle_gamma   90.00
#
_symmetry.space_group_name_H-M   'P 1'
#
loop_
_entity.id
_entity.type
_entity.pdbx_description
1 polymer ?
#
loop_
_entity_poly.entity_id
_entity_poly.type
_entity_poly.pdbx_seq_one_letter_code
_entity_poly.pdbx_strand_id
1 'polypeptide(L)' 'MISIRIQGTPTNLTIIQIYAPTTDAEEETIEKFYAELQQLIDETPRKDAILLIGDWNVKVGHKEEPGVV' A
#
# COMPACT_ATOMS: atom_id res chain seq x y z
N MET A 1 -6.65 -5.29 3.47
CA MET A 1 -5.32 -5.08 4.09
C MET A 1 -5.34 -5.69 5.48
N ILE A 2 -4.21 -6.20 5.96
CA ILE A 2 -4.09 -6.74 7.32
C ILE A 2 -2.97 -5.98 8.01
N SER A 3 -3.21 -5.52 9.24
CA SER A 3 -2.17 -4.95 10.09
C SER A 3 -1.96 -5.82 11.33
N ILE A 4 -0.70 -5.94 11.75
CA ILE A 4 -0.33 -6.52 13.03
C ILE A 4 0.66 -5.60 13.72
N ARG A 5 0.42 -5.35 15.00
CA ARG A 5 1.32 -4.60 15.85
C ARG A 5 2.04 -5.54 16.80
N ILE A 6 3.36 -5.61 16.68
CA ILE A 6 4.24 -6.40 17.53
C ILE A 6 4.90 -5.45 18.52
N GLN A 7 4.70 -5.70 19.82
CA GLN A 7 5.38 -4.92 20.85
C GLN A 7 6.82 -5.43 20.99
N GLY A 8 7.77 -4.53 20.77
CA GLY A 8 9.19 -4.86 20.70
C GLY A 8 10.02 -3.89 21.51
N THR A 9 11.25 -4.28 21.83
CA THR A 9 12.23 -3.41 22.49
C THR A 9 13.43 -3.28 21.56
N PRO A 10 13.89 -2.05 21.23
CA PRO A 10 13.50 -0.77 21.82
C PRO A 10 12.22 -0.12 21.24
N THR A 11 11.70 -0.61 20.12
CA THR A 11 10.56 -0.01 19.39
C THR A 11 9.54 -1.07 19.00
N ASN A 12 8.26 -0.70 19.00
CA ASN A 12 7.19 -1.53 18.46
C ASN A 12 7.22 -1.52 16.92
N LEU A 13 6.85 -2.64 16.32
CA LEU A 13 6.78 -2.80 14.88
C LEU A 13 5.33 -2.99 14.45
N THR A 14 4.84 -2.11 13.57
CA THR A 14 3.57 -2.30 12.87
C THR A 14 3.86 -2.83 11.48
N ILE A 15 3.40 -4.03 11.19
CA ILE A 15 3.50 -4.65 9.86
C ILE A 15 2.15 -4.48 9.18
N ILE A 16 2.15 -3.86 8.01
CA ILE A 16 0.97 -3.70 7.17
C ILE A 16 1.18 -4.57 5.93
N GLN A 17 0.34 -5.58 5.78
CA GLN A 17 0.27 -6.40 4.58
C GLN A 17 -0.80 -5.83 3.65
N ILE A 18 -0.39 -5.64 2.39
CA ILE A 18 -1.26 -5.17 1.32
C ILE A 18 -1.31 -6.17 0.17
N TYR A 19 -2.44 -6.12 -0.53
CA TYR A 19 -2.59 -6.67 -1.86
C TYR A 19 -3.27 -5.56 -2.67
N ALA A 20 -2.50 -4.86 -3.48
CA ALA A 20 -3.01 -3.73 -4.25
C ALA A 20 -3.94 -4.21 -5.38
N PRO A 21 -4.88 -3.37 -5.84
CA PRO A 21 -5.66 -3.64 -7.03
C PRO A 21 -4.75 -3.88 -8.25
N THR A 22 -5.25 -4.64 -9.22
CA THR A 22 -4.56 -4.77 -10.51
C THR A 22 -4.62 -3.45 -11.28
N THR A 23 -3.68 -3.23 -12.21
CA THR A 23 -3.67 -2.01 -13.05
C THR A 23 -4.88 -1.80 -13.93
N ASP A 24 -5.69 -2.84 -14.07
CA ASP A 24 -6.87 -2.86 -14.92
C ASP A 24 -8.15 -2.66 -14.07
N ALA A 25 -7.99 -2.41 -12.76
CA ALA A 25 -9.08 -2.01 -11.87
C ALA A 25 -9.51 -0.57 -12.16
N GLU A 26 -10.77 -0.28 -11.82
CA GLU A 26 -11.34 1.07 -11.93
C GLU A 26 -10.54 2.08 -11.11
N GLU A 27 -10.39 3.31 -11.62
CA GLU A 27 -9.63 4.38 -10.96
C GLU A 27 -10.14 4.64 -9.53
N GLU A 28 -11.46 4.66 -9.33
CA GLU A 28 -12.08 4.79 -8.00
C GLU A 28 -11.63 3.69 -7.03
N THR A 29 -11.43 2.46 -7.52
CA THR A 29 -10.93 1.34 -6.70
C THR A 29 -9.48 1.56 -6.30
N ILE A 30 -8.67 2.09 -7.21
CA ILE A 30 -7.26 2.41 -6.96
C ILE A 30 -7.16 3.56 -5.95
N GLU A 31 -7.90 4.65 -6.17
CA GLU A 31 -7.92 5.81 -5.27
C GLU A 31 -8.39 5.42 -3.86
N LYS A 32 -9.49 4.67 -3.77
CA LYS A 32 -10.00 4.17 -2.49
C LYS A 32 -8.97 3.32 -1.76
N PHE A 33 -8.28 2.42 -2.48
CA PHE A 33 -7.22 1.60 -1.89
C PHE A 33 -6.10 2.46 -1.28
N TYR A 34 -5.60 3.47 -2.01
CA TYR A 34 -4.55 4.35 -1.50
C TYR A 34 -5.03 5.24 -0.35
N ALA A 35 -6.29 5.70 -0.37
CA ALA A 35 -6.88 6.45 0.72
C ALA A 35 -6.97 5.61 2.01
N GLU A 36 -7.47 4.37 1.91
CA GLU A 36 -7.54 3.45 3.05
C GLU A 36 -6.16 3.08 3.60
N LEU A 37 -5.17 2.88 2.72
CA LEU A 37 -3.78 2.60 3.14
C LEU A 37 -3.17 3.80 3.88
N GLN A 38 -3.37 5.02 3.37
CA GLN A 38 -2.88 6.23 4.01
C GLN A 38 -3.51 6.42 5.38
N GLN A 39 -4.83 6.22 5.49
CA GLN A 39 -5.53 6.29 6.77
C GLN A 39 -4.95 5.30 7.79
N LEU A 40 -4.68 4.06 7.39
CA LEU A 40 -4.09 3.04 8.28
C LEU A 40 -2.67 3.43 8.75
N ILE A 41 -1.87 4.04 7.88
CA ILE A 41 -0.55 4.57 8.22
C ILE A 41 -0.68 5.72 9.22
N ASP A 42 -1.63 6.63 9.01
CA ASP A 42 -1.86 7.80 9.87
C ASP A 42 -2.40 7.42 11.26
N GLU A 43 -3.20 6.35 11.34
CA GLU A 43 -3.70 5.78 12.59
C GLU A 43 -2.63 5.00 13.36
N THR A 44 -1.54 4.60 12.69
CA THR A 44 -0.45 3.87 13.33
C THR A 44 0.31 4.79 14.30
N PRO A 45 0.61 4.35 15.54
CA PRO A 45 1.34 5.18 16.50
C PRO A 45 2.69 5.66 15.95
N ARG A 46 2.93 6.98 15.94
CA ARG A 46 4.13 7.61 15.34
C ARG A 46 5.48 7.09 15.83
N LYS A 47 5.53 6.41 16.98
CA LYS A 47 6.77 5.84 17.55
C LYS A 47 7.05 4.42 17.06
N ASP A 48 6.07 3.78 16.43
CA ASP A 48 6.23 2.46 15.85
C ASP A 48 7.02 2.55 14.55
N ALA A 49 7.89 1.58 14.31
CA ALA A 49 8.41 1.36 12.97
C ALA A 49 7.30 0.75 12.12
N ILE A 50 7.13 1.22 10.88
CA ILE A 50 6.15 0.68 9.94
C ILE A 50 6.88 -0.15 8.89
N LEU A 51 6.47 -1.39 8.72
CA LEU A 51 6.92 -2.27 7.65
C LEU A 51 5.74 -2.59 6.73
N LEU A 52 5.76 -2.00 5.53
CA LEU A 52 4.75 -2.21 4.50
C LEU A 52 5.21 -3.33 3.56
N ILE A 53 4.44 -4.42 3.49
CA ILE A 53 4.78 -5.63 2.73
C ILE A 53 3.60 -6.10 1.89
N GLY A 54 3.90 -6.95 0.91
CA GLY A 54 2.88 -7.65 0.13
C GLY A 54 3.00 -7.37 -1.36
N ASP A 55 1.91 -7.59 -2.07
CA ASP A 55 1.85 -7.47 -3.52
C ASP A 55 1.31 -6.08 -3.90
N TRP A 56 2.10 -5.33 -4.65
CA TRP A 56 1.73 -4.02 -5.14
C TRP A 56 1.01 -4.05 -6.49
N ASN A 57 0.93 -5.21 -7.16
CA ASN A 57 0.22 -5.41 -8.42
C ASN A 57 0.38 -4.29 -9.47
N VAL A 58 1.53 -3.61 -9.44
CA VAL A 58 1.80 -2.46 -10.28
C VAL A 58 2.51 -2.93 -11.54
N LYS A 59 2.07 -2.46 -12.72
CA LYS A 59 2.88 -2.57 -13.95
C LYS A 59 3.99 -1.53 -13.86
N VAL A 60 5.24 -1.99 -13.81
CA VAL A 60 6.41 -1.11 -13.90
C VAL A 60 6.74 -0.91 -15.38
N GLY A 61 6.40 0.26 -15.94
CA GLY A 61 6.74 0.59 -17.33
C GLY A 61 5.89 1.74 -17.90
N HIS A 62 6.45 2.46 -18.88
CA HIS A 62 5.67 3.38 -19.70
C HIS A 62 4.75 2.55 -20.60
N LYS A 63 3.45 2.85 -20.61
CA LYS A 63 2.61 2.47 -21.75
C LYS A 63 3.20 3.20 -22.96
N GLU A 64 3.84 2.49 -23.89
CA GLU A 64 3.79 2.97 -25.27
C GLU A 64 2.32 2.88 -25.67
N GLU A 65 1.67 4.04 -25.78
CA GLU A 65 0.37 4.10 -26.42
C GLU A 65 0.57 3.66 -27.88
N PRO A 66 -0.10 2.60 -28.34
CA PRO A 66 0.01 2.19 -29.73
C PRO A 66 -0.71 3.22 -30.59
N GLY A 67 0.06 4.14 -31.18
CA GLY A 67 -0.37 4.95 -32.31
C GLY A 67 -0.66 6.42 -32.01
N VAL A 68 0.39 7.22 -31.95
CA VAL A 68 0.34 8.58 -32.50
C VAL A 68 1.43 8.65 -33.57
N VAL A 69 1.01 8.46 -34.83
CA VAL A 69 1.72 8.93 -36.02
C VAL A 69 1.28 10.34 -36.35
#